data_AF-A0A5P9BHG4-F1
#
_entry.id   AF-A0A5P9BHG4-F1
#
_cell.length_a   1.000
_cell.length_b   1.000
_cell.length_c   1.000
_cell.angle_alpha   90.00
_cell.angle_beta   90.00
_cell.angle_gamma   90.00
#
_symmetry.space_group_name_H-M   'P 1'
#
loop_
_entity.id
_entity.type
_entity.pdbx_description
1 polymer ?
#
loop_
_entity_poly.entity_id
_entity_poly.type
_entity_poly.pdbx_seq_one_letter_code
_entity_poly.pdbx_strand_id
1 'polypeptide(L)'
;MKKQTGFTLIELVVVIVLIVVLGSTALVRFLNIQTDAKNETLEMISAQIEAQVEIVRAKMILAGLDGRNPDRTDPVTGGGYYGDDEPERNPFLNICGHDCYFIYGTPSASATTLPSIMDDLERDIIFSGYHSNDWVDEGVTGTDIVGTFSFKENVIEGAKPGQNSLRNESCYIWYSGAREDRDFQMGIVPCE
;
A
#
# COMPACT_ATOMS: atom_id res chain seq x y z
N MET A 1 -49.99 -33.54 34.21
CA MET A 1 -48.52 -33.64 34.20
C MET A 1 -48.06 -33.68 32.75
N LYS A 2 -47.41 -32.63 32.23
CA LYS A 2 -46.81 -32.65 30.89
C LYS A 2 -45.58 -33.57 30.94
N LYS A 3 -45.58 -34.66 30.15
CA LYS A 3 -44.37 -35.48 29.96
C LYS A 3 -43.33 -34.60 29.25
N GLN A 4 -42.21 -34.32 29.90
CA GLN A 4 -41.04 -33.80 29.19
C GLN A 4 -40.52 -34.92 28.29
N THR A 5 -40.65 -34.75 26.98
CA THR A 5 -39.92 -35.54 26.00
C THR A 5 -38.47 -35.08 26.05
N GLY A 6 -37.66 -35.78 26.85
CA GLY A 6 -36.23 -35.55 26.91
C GLY A 6 -35.55 -35.94 25.60
N PHE A 7 -34.40 -35.32 25.34
CA PHE A 7 -33.54 -35.64 24.21
C PHE A 7 -32.93 -37.04 24.38
N THR A 8 -32.88 -37.85 23.33
CA THR A 8 -32.30 -39.20 23.44
C THR A 8 -30.77 -39.15 23.31
N LEU A 9 -30.09 -40.09 23.97
CA LEU A 9 -28.62 -40.17 23.92
C LEU A 9 -28.10 -40.34 22.48
N ILE A 10 -28.81 -41.10 21.66
CA ILE A 10 -28.47 -41.33 20.26
C ILE A 10 -28.59 -40.04 19.42
N GLU A 11 -29.60 -39.23 19.69
CA GLU A 11 -29.85 -37.97 19.00
C GLU A 11 -28.74 -36.96 19.30
N LEU A 12 -28.23 -36.93 20.53
CA LEU A 12 -27.07 -36.11 20.89
C LEU A 12 -25.81 -36.54 20.12
N VAL A 13 -25.55 -37.85 20.08
CA VAL A 13 -24.36 -38.41 19.41
C VAL A 13 -24.39 -38.12 17.91
N VAL A 14 -25.53 -38.36 17.25
CA VAL A 14 -25.68 -38.11 15.81
C VAL A 14 -25.47 -36.63 15.50
N VAL A 15 -26.00 -35.71 16.31
CA VAL A 15 -25.81 -34.27 16.10
C VAL A 15 -24.34 -33.86 16.22
N ILE A 16 -23.60 -34.37 17.21
CA ILE A 16 -22.17 -34.05 17.37
C ILE A 16 -21.38 -34.57 16.17
N VAL A 17 -21.63 -35.80 15.72
CA VAL A 17 -20.95 -36.37 14.54
C VAL A 17 -21.24 -35.54 13.29
N LEU A 18 -22.48 -35.11 13.09
CA LEU A 18 -22.85 -34.24 11.97
C LEU A 18 -22.13 -32.89 12.03
N ILE A 19 -22.05 -32.25 13.20
CA ILE A 19 -21.32 -30.97 13.37
C ILE A 19 -19.82 -31.16 13.07
N VAL A 20 -19.21 -32.27 13.50
CA VAL A 20 -17.80 -32.54 13.23
C VAL A 20 -17.53 -32.68 11.73
N VAL A 21 -18.35 -33.47 11.02
CA VAL A 21 -18.19 -33.67 9.57
C VAL A 21 -18.42 -32.37 8.81
N LEU A 22 -19.51 -31.65 9.08
CA LEU A 22 -19.81 -30.38 8.41
C LEU A 22 -18.76 -29.31 8.73
N GLY A 23 -18.36 -29.19 9.99
CA GLY A 23 -17.34 -28.25 10.45
C GLY A 23 -15.97 -28.50 9.82
N SER A 24 -15.59 -29.77 9.60
CA SER A 24 -14.30 -30.11 8.98
C SER A 24 -14.16 -29.55 7.57
N THR A 25 -15.26 -29.51 6.79
CA THR A 25 -15.25 -28.99 5.41
C THR A 25 -15.26 -27.46 5.35
N ALA A 26 -16.01 -26.80 6.24
CA ALA A 26 -16.08 -25.35 6.30
C ALA A 26 -14.77 -24.72 6.77
N LEU A 27 -14.04 -25.38 7.68
CA LEU A 27 -12.79 -24.87 8.24
C LEU A 27 -11.69 -24.71 7.18
N VAL A 28 -11.50 -25.72 6.31
CA VAL A 28 -10.45 -25.67 5.27
C VAL A 28 -10.69 -24.50 4.31
N ARG A 29 -11.96 -24.28 3.92
CA ARG A 29 -12.31 -23.20 3.00
C ARG A 29 -12.20 -21.81 3.66
N PHE A 30 -12.51 -21.72 4.95
CA PHE A 30 -12.41 -20.46 5.70
C PHE A 30 -10.97 -19.94 5.82
N LEU A 31 -9.97 -20.82 5.85
CA LEU A 31 -8.57 -20.42 5.91
C LEU A 31 -8.11 -19.76 4.59
N ASN A 32 -8.45 -20.34 3.43
CA ASN A 32 -8.00 -19.81 2.14
C ASN A 32 -8.67 -18.47 1.77
N ILE A 33 -9.94 -18.28 2.13
CA ILE A 33 -10.68 -17.05 1.79
C ILE A 33 -10.06 -15.80 2.41
N GLN A 34 -9.40 -15.92 3.57
CA GLN A 34 -8.80 -14.76 4.23
C GLN A 34 -7.60 -14.22 3.45
N THR A 35 -6.70 -15.10 2.98
CA THR A 35 -5.55 -14.72 2.16
C THR A 35 -6.01 -14.18 0.80
N ASP A 36 -6.98 -14.86 0.17
CA ASP A 36 -7.56 -14.40 -1.10
C ASP A 36 -8.20 -13.00 -0.94
N ALA A 37 -8.99 -12.78 0.12
CA ALA A 37 -9.59 -11.48 0.39
C ALA A 37 -8.55 -10.38 0.62
N LYS A 38 -7.45 -10.69 1.33
CA LYS A 38 -6.36 -9.73 1.53
C LYS A 38 -5.68 -9.37 0.21
N ASN A 39 -5.45 -10.34 -0.67
CA ASN A 39 -4.87 -10.11 -1.99
C ASN A 39 -5.77 -9.21 -2.86
N GLU A 40 -7.07 -9.48 -2.89
CA GLU A 40 -8.06 -8.65 -3.61
C GLU A 40 -8.13 -7.22 -3.05
N THR A 41 -8.10 -7.06 -1.71
CA THR A 41 -8.03 -5.74 -1.07
C THR A 41 -6.73 -5.03 -1.44
N LEU A 42 -5.60 -5.74 -1.48
CA LEU A 42 -4.31 -5.17 -1.85
C LEU A 42 -4.29 -4.68 -3.31
N GLU A 43 -4.93 -5.43 -4.21
CA GLU A 43 -5.12 -5.03 -5.62
C GLU A 43 -6.03 -3.81 -5.76
N MET A 44 -7.15 -3.80 -5.04
CA MET A 44 -8.05 -2.65 -4.96
C MET A 44 -7.32 -1.39 -4.47
N ILE A 45 -6.46 -1.52 -3.45
CA ILE A 45 -5.72 -0.37 -2.91
C ILE A 45 -4.62 0.05 -3.88
N SER A 46 -3.91 -0.88 -4.52
CA SER A 46 -2.93 -0.56 -5.56
C SER A 46 -3.55 0.30 -6.68
N ALA A 47 -4.72 -0.10 -7.19
CA ALA A 47 -5.44 0.66 -8.21
C ALA A 47 -5.85 2.07 -7.72
N GLN A 48 -6.22 2.20 -6.45
CA GLN A 48 -6.53 3.51 -5.87
C GLN A 48 -5.28 4.39 -5.75
N ILE A 49 -4.13 3.84 -5.36
CA ILE A 49 -2.86 4.57 -5.30
C ILE A 49 -2.49 5.09 -6.69
N GLU A 50 -2.57 4.23 -7.71
CA GLU A 50 -2.32 4.61 -9.11
C GLU A 50 -3.23 5.76 -9.56
N ALA A 51 -4.53 5.66 -9.26
CA ALA A 51 -5.49 6.70 -9.58
C ALA A 51 -5.16 8.03 -8.88
N GLN A 52 -4.73 7.99 -7.61
CA GLN A 52 -4.34 9.21 -6.89
C GLN A 52 -3.06 9.82 -7.45
N VAL A 53 -2.08 9.00 -7.82
CA VAL A 53 -0.85 9.46 -8.48
C VAL A 53 -1.17 10.18 -9.80
N GLU A 54 -2.10 9.65 -10.59
CA GLU A 54 -2.52 10.29 -11.84
C GLU A 54 -3.31 11.59 -11.60
N ILE A 55 -4.16 11.65 -10.57
CA ILE A 55 -4.82 12.90 -10.17
C ILE A 55 -3.80 13.96 -9.76
N VAL A 56 -2.77 13.56 -9.01
CA VAL A 56 -1.67 14.44 -8.63
C VAL A 56 -0.94 14.93 -9.87
N ARG A 57 -0.60 14.03 -10.78
CA ARG A 57 0.09 14.36 -12.03
C ARG A 57 -0.70 15.37 -12.85
N ALA A 58 -2.01 15.18 -12.99
CA ALA A 58 -2.87 16.14 -13.67
C ALA A 58 -2.81 17.53 -13.03
N LYS A 59 -2.83 17.63 -11.69
CA LYS A 59 -2.67 18.91 -10.98
C LYS A 59 -1.29 19.52 -11.20
N MET A 60 -0.23 18.72 -11.23
CA MET A 60 1.13 19.18 -11.51
C MET A 60 1.27 19.73 -12.93
N ILE A 61 0.70 19.05 -13.93
CA ILE A 61 0.65 19.54 -15.33
C ILE A 61 -0.09 20.89 -15.41
N LEU A 62 -1.26 20.99 -14.76
CA LEU A 62 -2.03 22.24 -14.75
C LEU A 62 -1.28 23.40 -14.08
N ALA A 63 -0.44 23.10 -13.10
CA ALA A 63 0.45 24.08 -12.46
C ALA A 63 1.70 24.40 -13.29
N GLY A 64 1.97 23.66 -14.38
CA GLY A 64 3.19 23.77 -15.19
C GLY A 64 4.43 23.23 -14.49
N LEU A 65 4.24 22.26 -13.58
CA LEU A 65 5.25 21.70 -12.67
C LEU A 65 5.54 20.23 -12.95
N ASP A 66 5.08 19.69 -14.08
CA ASP A 66 5.30 18.32 -14.53
C ASP A 66 6.71 18.06 -15.07
N GLY A 67 7.49 19.12 -15.29
CA GLY A 67 8.86 19.06 -15.78
C GLY A 67 9.94 18.92 -14.70
N ARG A 68 11.19 18.86 -15.18
CA ARG A 68 12.39 18.85 -14.34
C ARG A 68 12.48 20.18 -13.57
N ASN A 69 12.70 20.14 -12.26
CA ASN A 69 13.10 21.34 -11.53
C ASN A 69 14.55 21.68 -11.94
N PRO A 70 14.79 22.78 -12.68
CA PRO A 70 16.11 23.10 -13.19
C PRO A 70 17.10 23.52 -12.09
N ASP A 71 16.60 23.89 -10.90
CA ASP A 71 17.41 24.37 -9.77
C ASP A 71 17.89 23.22 -8.87
N ARG A 72 17.49 21.96 -9.14
CA ARG A 72 18.01 20.76 -8.47
C ARG A 72 18.76 19.86 -9.46
N THR A 73 20.08 19.80 -9.31
CA THR A 73 21.00 18.95 -10.09
C THR A 73 21.29 17.59 -9.45
N ASP A 74 20.52 17.20 -8.41
CA ASP A 74 20.67 15.90 -7.78
C ASP A 74 20.28 14.79 -8.78
N PRO A 75 21.13 13.76 -9.00
CA PRO A 75 20.89 12.70 -9.98
C PRO A 75 19.60 11.90 -9.76
N VAL A 76 18.92 12.03 -8.61
CA VAL A 76 17.63 11.37 -8.32
C VAL A 76 16.43 12.33 -8.43
N THR A 77 16.66 13.64 -8.57
CA THR A 77 15.61 14.66 -8.43
C THR A 77 15.34 15.38 -9.73
N GLY A 78 14.73 14.67 -10.67
CA GLY A 78 14.11 15.27 -11.84
C GLY A 78 12.71 15.87 -11.60
N GLY A 79 12.37 16.25 -10.36
CA GLY A 79 11.13 16.99 -10.09
C GLY A 79 11.20 17.85 -8.84
N GLY A 80 10.21 18.73 -8.71
CA GLY A 80 10.16 19.75 -7.67
C GLY A 80 10.02 19.15 -6.28
N TYR A 81 11.02 19.37 -5.44
CA TYR A 81 10.83 19.40 -3.99
C TYR A 81 10.29 20.79 -3.63
N TYR A 82 9.06 20.83 -3.14
CA TYR A 82 8.46 22.06 -2.64
C TYR A 82 8.59 22.07 -1.12
N GLY A 83 9.82 22.28 -0.70
CA GLY A 83 10.19 22.40 0.72
C GLY A 83 9.73 23.70 1.36
N ASP A 84 10.23 23.93 2.56
CA ASP A 84 10.07 25.18 3.32
C ASP A 84 10.50 26.42 2.52
N ASP A 85 11.38 26.25 1.52
CA ASP A 85 11.95 27.33 0.71
C ASP A 85 11.07 27.75 -0.50
N GLU A 86 10.10 26.92 -0.95
CA GLU A 86 9.22 27.23 -2.10
C GLU A 86 7.72 26.91 -1.86
N PRO A 87 7.11 27.32 -0.74
CA PRO A 87 5.75 26.91 -0.38
C PRO A 87 4.66 27.48 -1.29
N GLU A 88 4.88 28.68 -1.83
CA GLU A 88 3.88 29.37 -2.67
C GLU A 88 3.67 28.68 -4.03
N ARG A 89 4.62 27.84 -4.46
CA ARG A 89 4.53 27.07 -5.69
C ARG A 89 3.97 25.66 -5.48
N ASN A 90 3.70 25.24 -4.24
CA ASN A 90 3.16 23.92 -3.94
C ASN A 90 1.62 23.89 -4.09
N PRO A 91 1.05 23.26 -5.13
CA PRO A 91 -0.40 23.12 -5.24
C PRO A 91 -1.00 22.16 -4.19
N PHE A 92 -0.16 21.45 -3.43
CA PHE A 92 -0.53 20.50 -2.39
C PHE A 92 -0.23 20.99 -0.96
N LEU A 93 0.01 22.30 -0.77
CA LEU A 93 0.30 22.88 0.54
C LEU A 93 -0.72 22.48 1.62
N ASN A 94 -2.00 22.38 1.26
CA ASN A 94 -3.07 21.99 2.18
C ASN A 94 -3.14 20.49 2.51
N ILE A 95 -2.35 19.65 1.82
CA ILE A 95 -2.36 18.18 1.98
C ILE A 95 -1.11 17.71 2.72
N CYS A 96 0.06 18.18 2.30
CA CYS A 96 1.36 17.72 2.80
C CYS A 96 2.25 18.86 3.32
N GLY A 97 1.73 20.09 3.41
CA GLY A 97 2.50 21.24 3.85
C GLY A 97 3.75 21.45 2.98
N HIS A 98 4.91 21.42 3.63
CA HIS A 98 6.22 21.62 3.02
C HIS A 98 6.97 20.30 2.74
N ASP A 99 6.35 19.14 3.01
CA ASP A 99 7.01 17.83 2.96
C ASP A 99 6.67 17.02 1.69
N CYS A 100 6.10 17.69 0.68
CA CYS A 100 5.81 17.08 -0.62
C CYS A 100 7.01 17.11 -1.56
N TYR A 101 7.30 15.95 -2.13
CA TYR A 101 8.39 15.73 -3.05
C TYR A 101 7.88 15.01 -4.30
N PHE A 102 7.93 15.71 -5.43
CA PHE A 102 7.48 15.18 -6.72
C PHE A 102 8.66 14.99 -7.67
N ILE A 103 8.58 13.98 -8.53
CA ILE A 103 9.59 13.65 -9.55
C ILE A 103 8.86 13.53 -10.89
N TYR A 104 9.25 14.33 -11.90
CA TYR A 104 8.60 14.38 -13.21
C TYR A 104 7.06 14.47 -13.15
N GLY A 105 6.55 15.34 -12.29
CA GLY A 105 5.11 15.56 -12.10
C GLY A 105 4.37 14.50 -11.29
N THR A 106 5.02 13.44 -10.81
CA THR A 106 4.39 12.37 -10.00
C THR A 106 4.95 12.37 -8.57
N PRO A 107 4.25 11.83 -7.55
CA PRO A 107 4.80 11.70 -6.21
C PRO A 107 6.10 10.89 -6.22
N SER A 108 7.08 11.31 -5.43
CA SER A 108 8.23 10.45 -5.12
C SER A 108 7.80 9.29 -4.21
N ALA A 109 8.65 8.27 -4.13
CA ALA A 109 8.50 7.18 -3.16
C ALA A 109 8.78 7.60 -1.70
N SER A 110 8.74 8.91 -1.39
CA SER A 110 9.02 9.44 -0.05
C SER A 110 8.02 8.96 0.99
N ALA A 111 8.52 8.71 2.20
CA ALA A 111 7.76 8.37 3.40
C ALA A 111 6.79 9.46 3.88
N THR A 112 6.79 10.64 3.24
CA THR A 112 5.89 11.76 3.55
C THR A 112 4.88 12.00 2.43
N THR A 113 5.36 12.16 1.20
CA THR A 113 4.55 12.68 0.09
C THR A 113 3.41 11.76 -0.30
N LEU A 114 3.73 10.53 -0.66
CA LEU A 114 2.74 9.57 -1.14
C LEU A 114 1.75 9.21 0.00
N PRO A 115 2.21 8.95 1.25
CA PRO A 115 1.29 8.78 2.38
C PRO A 115 0.36 9.97 2.66
N SER A 116 0.87 11.22 2.62
CA SER A 116 0.03 12.41 2.87
C SER A 116 -1.05 12.61 1.81
N ILE A 117 -0.76 12.27 0.56
CA ILE A 117 -1.76 12.34 -0.53
C ILE A 117 -2.79 11.22 -0.40
N MET A 118 -2.41 10.13 0.25
CA MET A 118 -3.20 8.94 0.46
C MET A 118 -3.92 8.90 1.82
N ASP A 119 -3.98 10.00 2.58
CA ASP A 119 -4.58 10.00 3.94
C ASP A 119 -6.08 9.62 3.95
N ASP A 120 -6.77 9.81 2.82
CA ASP A 120 -8.17 9.39 2.62
C ASP A 120 -8.32 7.91 2.22
N LEU A 121 -7.23 7.19 1.95
CA LEU A 121 -7.28 5.77 1.63
C LEU A 121 -7.54 4.92 2.88
N GLU A 122 -8.01 3.70 2.63
CA GLU A 122 -8.43 2.74 3.64
C GLU A 122 -7.42 2.65 4.80
N ARG A 123 -7.88 2.89 6.03
CA ARG A 123 -7.06 3.14 7.23
C ARG A 123 -6.15 1.99 7.66
N ASP A 124 -6.23 0.86 6.97
CA ASP A 124 -5.52 -0.36 7.33
C ASP A 124 -4.20 -0.53 6.55
N ILE A 125 -3.96 0.22 5.46
CA ILE A 125 -2.66 0.23 4.76
C ILE A 125 -1.85 1.46 5.18
N ILE A 126 -0.60 1.24 5.56
CA ILE A 126 0.35 2.31 5.91
C ILE A 126 1.67 2.15 5.14
N PHE A 127 2.45 3.21 5.06
CA PHE A 127 3.80 3.16 4.52
C PHE A 127 4.66 2.23 5.39
N SER A 128 5.16 1.14 4.81
CA SER A 128 5.92 0.11 5.51
C SER A 128 7.42 0.34 5.50
N GLY A 129 7.88 1.40 4.83
CA GLY A 129 9.29 1.76 4.76
C GLY A 129 9.87 1.62 3.36
N TYR A 130 11.19 1.69 3.31
CA TYR A 130 11.95 1.48 2.09
C TYR A 130 12.47 0.05 2.06
N HIS A 131 12.20 -0.67 0.97
CA HIS A 131 12.61 -2.05 0.82
C HIS A 131 13.60 -2.17 -0.34
N SER A 132 14.72 -2.86 -0.12
CA SER A 132 15.61 -3.19 -1.23
C SER A 132 14.94 -4.21 -2.13
N ASN A 133 14.98 -4.04 -3.43
CA ASN A 133 14.34 -4.98 -4.34
C ASN A 133 15.33 -5.40 -5.42
N ASP A 134 15.28 -6.69 -5.75
CA ASP A 134 16.08 -7.26 -6.84
C ASP A 134 15.48 -6.95 -8.22
N TRP A 135 14.29 -6.33 -8.26
CA TRP A 135 13.61 -6.00 -9.52
C TRP A 135 14.32 -4.93 -10.35
N VAL A 136 15.41 -4.35 -9.85
CA VAL A 136 16.31 -3.52 -10.65
C VAL A 136 16.92 -4.32 -11.78
N ASP A 137 17.36 -5.54 -11.50
CA ASP A 137 17.95 -6.44 -12.50
C ASP A 137 16.91 -6.89 -13.54
N GLU A 138 15.64 -6.86 -13.14
CA GLU A 138 14.49 -7.11 -14.01
C GLU A 138 14.00 -5.85 -14.75
N GLY A 139 14.60 -4.68 -14.50
CA GLY A 139 14.24 -3.42 -15.12
C GLY A 139 12.93 -2.80 -14.64
N VAL A 140 12.40 -3.23 -13.50
CA VAL A 140 11.04 -2.89 -13.01
C VAL A 140 11.00 -1.68 -12.08
N THR A 141 12.09 -1.29 -11.44
CA THR A 141 12.08 -0.14 -10.50
C THR A 141 13.15 0.89 -10.87
N GLY A 142 14.26 0.42 -11.44
CA GLY A 142 15.44 1.20 -11.79
C GLY A 142 16.26 1.66 -10.56
N THR A 143 15.70 1.62 -9.34
CA THR A 143 16.37 1.88 -8.06
C THR A 143 16.45 0.59 -7.24
N ASP A 144 17.57 0.36 -6.56
CA ASP A 144 17.72 -0.77 -5.63
C ASP A 144 16.73 -0.71 -4.46
N ILE A 145 16.06 0.43 -4.27
CA ILE A 145 15.15 0.71 -3.17
C ILE A 145 13.81 1.24 -3.71
N VAL A 146 12.71 0.73 -3.18
CA VAL A 146 11.35 1.20 -3.43
C VAL A 146 10.64 1.60 -2.14
N GLY A 147 9.68 2.51 -2.24
CA GLY A 147 8.74 2.77 -1.15
C GLY A 147 7.71 1.65 -1.10
N THR A 148 7.37 1.18 0.09
CA THR A 148 6.43 0.07 0.27
C THR A 148 5.25 0.47 1.14
N PHE A 149 4.10 -0.14 0.88
CA PHE A 149 2.86 0.01 1.64
C PHE A 149 2.33 -1.37 1.99
N SER A 150 1.90 -1.55 3.23
CA SER A 150 1.38 -2.84 3.68
C SER A 150 0.32 -2.65 4.75
N PHE A 151 -0.41 -3.72 5.03
CA PHE A 151 -1.36 -3.73 6.14
C PHE A 151 -0.63 -3.42 7.44
N LYS A 152 -1.24 -2.61 8.30
CA LYS A 152 -0.66 -2.17 9.57
C LYS A 152 -0.13 -3.32 10.42
N GLU A 153 -0.81 -4.46 10.40
CA GLU A 153 -0.38 -5.70 11.09
C GLU A 153 0.96 -6.28 10.58
N ASN A 154 1.30 -6.05 9.31
CA ASN A 154 2.55 -6.46 8.68
C ASN A 154 3.63 -5.36 8.74
N VAL A 155 3.42 -4.28 9.48
CA VAL A 155 4.38 -3.19 9.63
C VAL A 155 4.89 -3.10 11.06
N ILE A 156 6.21 -3.00 11.20
CA ILE A 156 6.88 -2.63 12.43
C ILE A 156 7.09 -1.11 12.38
N GLU A 157 6.28 -0.37 13.12
CA GLU A 157 6.32 1.09 13.15
C GLU A 157 7.58 1.59 13.88
N GLY A 158 8.38 2.42 13.20
CA GLY A 158 9.51 3.13 13.76
C GLY A 158 9.12 4.47 14.38
N ALA A 159 10.10 5.29 14.77
CA ALA A 159 9.83 6.63 15.28
C ALA A 159 9.35 7.61 14.19
N LYS A 160 9.62 7.29 12.92
CA LYS A 160 9.18 8.02 11.73
C LYS A 160 8.76 7.02 10.65
N PRO A 161 7.85 7.39 9.71
CA PRO A 161 7.40 6.48 8.66
C PRO A 161 8.54 5.89 7.82
N GLY A 162 9.59 6.67 7.54
CA GLY A 162 10.77 6.18 6.81
C GLY A 162 11.63 5.15 7.55
N GLN A 163 11.35 4.90 8.83
CA GLN A 163 12.01 3.88 9.66
C GLN A 163 11.11 2.66 9.89
N ASN A 164 9.94 2.62 9.28
CA ASN A 164 9.10 1.44 9.30
C ASN A 164 9.82 0.30 8.57
N SER A 165 9.49 -0.92 8.95
CA SER A 165 9.95 -2.13 8.28
C SER A 165 8.82 -3.13 8.15
N LEU A 166 8.88 -3.96 7.11
CA LEU A 166 7.95 -5.07 6.95
C LEU A 166 8.25 -6.14 8.00
N ARG A 167 7.20 -6.72 8.57
CA ARG A 167 7.31 -7.88 9.46
C ARG A 167 7.60 -9.15 8.66
N ASN A 168 6.93 -9.30 7.52
CA ASN A 168 7.12 -10.37 6.56
C ASN A 168 7.39 -9.78 5.17
N GLU A 169 8.26 -10.44 4.38
CA GLU A 169 8.58 -10.04 3.01
C GLU A 169 7.49 -10.43 1.98
N SER A 170 6.22 -10.46 2.41
CA SER A 170 5.03 -10.73 1.59
C SER A 170 3.90 -9.76 1.97
N CYS A 171 2.84 -9.70 1.17
CA CYS A 171 1.64 -8.88 1.45
C CYS A 171 1.88 -7.36 1.45
N TYR A 172 2.50 -6.82 0.39
CA TYR A 172 2.76 -5.38 0.29
C TYR A 172 2.68 -4.88 -1.16
N ILE A 173 2.45 -3.58 -1.30
CA ILE A 173 2.52 -2.83 -2.55
C ILE A 173 3.87 -2.12 -2.57
N TRP A 174 4.55 -2.13 -3.70
CA TRP A 174 5.76 -1.34 -3.90
C TRP A 174 5.50 -0.22 -4.90
N TYR A 175 6.22 0.89 -4.73
CA TYR A 175 6.15 2.06 -5.58
C TYR A 175 7.55 2.59 -5.87
N SER A 176 7.84 2.77 -7.15
CA SER A 176 9.02 3.46 -7.66
C SER A 176 8.57 4.74 -8.37
N GLY A 177 9.13 5.88 -7.97
CA GLY A 177 8.82 7.17 -8.60
C GLY A 177 9.29 7.26 -10.05
N ALA A 178 8.73 8.22 -10.79
CA ALA A 178 9.11 8.47 -12.18
C ALA A 178 10.58 8.89 -12.34
N ARG A 179 11.12 8.67 -13.54
CA ARG A 179 12.49 8.99 -13.94
C ARG A 179 12.53 9.67 -15.31
N GLU A 180 13.73 10.05 -15.74
CA GLU A 180 13.94 10.73 -17.02
C GLU A 180 13.55 9.85 -18.21
N ASP A 181 13.79 8.55 -18.09
CA ASP A 181 13.65 7.54 -19.13
C ASP A 181 12.38 6.67 -18.99
N ARG A 182 11.62 6.83 -17.91
CA ARG A 182 10.46 5.99 -17.60
C ARG A 182 9.50 6.65 -16.63
N ASP A 183 8.23 6.28 -16.74
CA ASP A 183 7.21 6.70 -15.79
C ASP A 183 7.34 6.00 -14.43
N PHE A 184 6.55 6.45 -13.45
CA PHE A 184 6.43 5.75 -12.18
C PHE A 184 5.96 4.31 -12.41
N GLN A 185 6.36 3.41 -11.52
CA GLN A 185 5.92 2.02 -11.57
C GLN A 185 5.54 1.55 -10.19
N MET A 186 4.56 0.66 -10.13
CA MET A 186 4.13 0.03 -8.90
C MET A 186 3.69 -1.39 -9.16
N GLY A 187 3.59 -2.17 -8.09
CA GLY A 187 3.13 -3.54 -8.18
C GLY A 187 2.89 -4.12 -6.80
N ILE A 188 2.48 -5.38 -6.80
CA ILE A 188 1.99 -6.07 -5.63
C ILE A 188 2.85 -7.31 -5.40
N VAL A 189 3.26 -7.50 -4.15
CA VAL A 189 3.74 -8.78 -3.65
C VAL A 189 2.59 -9.43 -2.88
N PRO A 190 2.07 -10.58 -3.34
CA PRO A 190 0.89 -11.19 -2.75
C PRO A 190 1.14 -11.62 -1.30
N CYS A 191 0.06 -11.71 -0.55
CA CYS A 191 0.01 -12.28 0.79
C CYS A 191 0.11 -13.81 0.71
N GLU A 192 0.89 -14.39 1.63
CA GLU A 192 1.06 -15.84 1.82
C GLU A 192 0.36 -16.33 3.09
#